data_AF-A0A833X1Q2-F1
#
_entry.id   AF-A0A833X1Q2-F1
#
_cell.length_a   1.000
_cell.length_b   1.000
_cell.length_c   1.000
_cell.angle_alpha   90.00
_cell.angle_beta   90.00
_cell.angle_gamma   90.00
#
_symmetry.space_group_name_H-M   'P 1'
#
loop_
_entity.id
_entity.type
_entity.pdbx_description
1 polymer ?
#
loop_
_entity_poly.entity_id
_entity_poly.type
_entity_poly.pdbx_seq_one_letter_code
_entity_poly.pdbx_strand_id
1 'polypeptide(L)'
;MASISEDTGEETPLQVRLNGVATFIGMIGLSVAVFVLVVLLVRYFTGHTKTTNGTVQFKAGKTKLGDAIDGAIKIVTVAVTIVVVAVPEGLPLAVTLTLAYSMRKMMADKALVRRLSACETMGSATTICSDKTGTLTLNQ
;
A
#
# COMPACT_ATOMS: atom_id res chain seq x y z
N MET A 1 -2.21 24.98 28.72
CA MET A 1 -1.72 23.75 28.05
C MET A 1 -2.91 23.12 27.36
N ALA A 2 -3.01 23.23 26.04
CA ALA A 2 -4.07 22.56 25.29
C ALA A 2 -3.77 21.07 25.32
N SER A 3 -4.63 20.29 25.97
CA SER A 3 -4.62 18.84 25.89
C SER A 3 -4.69 18.48 24.41
N ILE A 4 -3.59 17.90 23.91
CA ILE A 4 -3.54 17.17 22.65
C ILE A 4 -4.68 16.18 22.75
N SER A 5 -5.74 16.47 22.00
CA SER A 5 -6.99 15.76 22.08
C SER A 5 -6.71 14.29 21.81
N GLU A 6 -7.21 13.40 22.68
CA GLU A 6 -7.19 11.95 22.49
C GLU A 6 -7.42 11.64 21.02
N ASP A 7 -6.36 11.18 20.35
CA ASP A 7 -6.48 10.39 19.15
C ASP A 7 -7.08 9.08 19.65
N THR A 8 -8.42 9.05 19.82
CA THR A 8 -9.15 7.80 19.79
C THR A 8 -8.71 7.18 18.48
N GLY A 9 -7.80 6.21 18.53
CA GLY A 9 -7.17 5.56 17.38
C GLY A 9 -8.15 4.73 16.56
N GLU A 10 -9.38 5.20 16.43
CA GLU A 10 -10.41 4.70 15.56
C GLU A 10 -10.04 5.08 14.13
N GLU A 11 -9.83 4.06 13.32
CA GLU A 11 -9.56 4.21 11.90
C GLU A 11 -10.76 4.90 11.21
N THR A 12 -10.46 5.81 10.29
CA THR A 12 -11.50 6.45 9.49
C THR A 12 -12.14 5.47 8.51
N PRO A 13 -13.40 5.69 8.08
CA PRO A 13 -14.09 4.75 7.18
C PRO A 13 -13.33 4.47 5.86
N LEU A 14 -12.60 5.44 5.33
CA LEU A 14 -11.71 5.29 4.18
C LEU A 14 -10.49 4.46 4.56
N GLN A 15 -9.84 4.70 5.71
CA GLN A 15 -8.69 3.91 6.17
C GLN A 15 -9.03 2.43 6.28
N VAL A 16 -10.18 2.08 6.85
CA VAL A 16 -10.67 0.69 6.94
C VAL A 16 -10.82 0.07 5.54
N ARG A 17 -11.42 0.81 4.60
CA ARG A 17 -11.60 0.33 3.22
C ARG A 17 -10.28 0.22 2.47
N LEU A 18 -9.39 1.20 2.64
CA LEU A 18 -8.08 1.25 1.99
C LEU A 18 -7.21 0.10 2.45
N ASN A 19 -7.21 -0.18 3.76
CA ASN A 19 -6.49 -1.30 4.35
C ASN A 19 -7.00 -2.63 3.80
N GLY A 20 -8.32 -2.77 3.64
CA GLY A 20 -8.92 -3.92 2.95
C GLY A 20 -8.42 -4.10 1.51
N VAL A 21 -8.40 -3.03 0.72
CA VAL A 21 -7.91 -3.05 -0.67
C VAL A 21 -6.42 -3.36 -0.73
N ALA A 22 -5.60 -2.71 0.11
CA ALA A 22 -4.16 -2.92 0.16
C ALA A 22 -3.82 -4.37 0.52
N THR A 23 -4.52 -4.93 1.51
CA THR A 23 -4.34 -6.33 1.93
C THR A 23 -4.76 -7.31 0.83
N PHE A 24 -5.85 -7.01 0.10
CA PHE A 24 -6.30 -7.84 -1.01
C PHE A 24 -5.29 -7.86 -2.17
N ILE A 25 -4.76 -6.70 -2.56
CA ILE A 25 -3.71 -6.59 -3.58
C ILE A 25 -2.45 -7.34 -3.13
N GLY A 26 -2.04 -7.16 -1.87
CA GLY A 26 -0.88 -7.85 -1.29
C GLY A 26 -1.02 -9.37 -1.31
N MET A 27 -2.20 -9.89 -0.98
CA MET A 27 -2.48 -11.33 -0.99
C MET A 27 -2.41 -11.92 -2.40
N ILE A 28 -2.98 -11.22 -3.40
CA ILE A 28 -2.88 -11.63 -4.81
C ILE A 28 -1.42 -11.60 -5.26
N GLY A 29 -0.71 -10.51 -4.99
CA GLY A 29 0.70 -10.35 -5.35
C GLY A 29 1.59 -11.44 -4.77
N LEU A 30 1.38 -11.80 -3.49
CA LEU A 30 2.10 -12.88 -2.83
C LEU A 30 1.81 -14.24 -3.46
N SER A 31 0.54 -14.53 -3.79
CA SER A 31 0.19 -15.79 -4.46
C SER A 31 0.89 -15.95 -5.82
N VAL A 32 0.92 -14.87 -6.60
CA VAL A 32 1.56 -14.85 -7.93
C VAL A 32 3.08 -14.96 -7.80
N ALA A 33 3.70 -14.25 -6.84
CA ALA A 33 5.13 -14.32 -6.59
C ALA A 33 5.58 -15.74 -6.23
N VAL A 34 4.85 -16.43 -5.35
CA VAL A 34 5.13 -17.83 -4.98
C VAL A 34 4.95 -18.75 -6.18
N PHE A 35 3.87 -18.59 -6.96
CA PHE A 35 3.65 -19.39 -8.16
C PHE A 35 4.78 -19.24 -9.17
N VAL A 36 5.22 -18.00 -9.45
CA VAL A 36 6.32 -17.71 -10.36
C VAL A 36 7.64 -18.27 -9.83
N LEU A 37 7.93 -18.14 -8.53
CA LEU A 37 9.13 -18.70 -7.90
C LEU A 37 9.19 -20.22 -8.06
N VAL A 38 8.07 -20.92 -7.82
CA VAL A 38 7.99 -22.38 -7.98
C VAL A 38 8.20 -22.78 -9.45
N VAL A 39 7.53 -22.09 -10.39
CA VAL A 39 7.69 -22.36 -11.83
C VAL A 39 9.14 -22.13 -12.28
N LEU A 40 9.79 -21.05 -11.82
CA LEU A 40 11.18 -20.76 -12.16
C LEU A 40 12.15 -21.77 -11.54
N LEU A 41 11.94 -22.18 -10.29
CA LEU A 41 12.74 -23.23 -9.65
C LEU A 41 12.60 -24.57 -10.37
N VAL A 42 11.37 -25.00 -10.67
CA VAL A 42 11.12 -26.24 -11.42
C VAL A 42 11.80 -26.16 -12.78
N ARG A 43 11.62 -25.06 -13.54
CA ARG A 43 12.29 -24.88 -14.84
C ARG A 43 13.81 -24.90 -14.74
N TYR A 44 14.36 -24.32 -13.67
CA TYR A 44 15.80 -24.31 -13.41
C TYR A 44 16.32 -25.72 -13.12
N PHE A 45 15.66 -26.48 -12.23
CA PHE A 45 16.04 -27.86 -11.91
C PHE A 45 15.80 -28.85 -13.05
N THR A 46 14.75 -28.69 -13.86
CA THR A 46 14.47 -29.53 -15.04
C THR A 46 15.40 -29.19 -16.23
N GLY A 47 16.25 -28.17 -16.13
CA GLY A 47 17.23 -27.84 -17.17
C GLY A 47 16.63 -27.21 -18.43
N HIS A 48 15.38 -26.73 -18.38
CA HIS A 48 14.72 -26.03 -19.49
C HIS A 48 15.11 -24.55 -19.59
N THR A 49 15.86 -24.01 -18.62
CA THR A 49 16.41 -22.65 -18.66
C THR A 49 17.63 -22.59 -19.58
N LYS A 50 17.46 -21.97 -20.74
CA LYS A 50 18.52 -21.70 -21.72
C LYS A 50 19.08 -20.29 -21.48
N THR A 51 20.39 -20.15 -21.36
CA THR A 51 21.06 -18.84 -21.38
C THR A 51 21.02 -18.25 -22.79
N THR A 52 21.21 -16.93 -22.92
CA THR A 52 21.40 -16.17 -24.18
C THR A 52 22.37 -16.83 -25.17
N ASN A 53 23.30 -17.67 -24.70
CA ASN A 53 24.28 -18.42 -25.50
C ASN A 53 23.84 -19.85 -25.85
N GLY A 54 22.57 -20.22 -25.65
CA GLY A 54 21.99 -21.52 -26.05
C GLY A 54 22.28 -22.71 -25.12
N THR A 55 23.08 -22.53 -24.06
CA THR A 55 23.43 -23.57 -23.09
C THR A 55 22.42 -23.67 -21.93
N VAL A 56 22.22 -24.89 -21.42
CA VAL A 56 21.38 -25.13 -20.22
C VAL A 56 22.10 -24.61 -18.98
N GLN A 57 21.45 -23.75 -18.19
CA GLN A 57 22.06 -23.15 -16.98
C GLN A 57 22.32 -24.15 -15.86
N PHE A 58 21.57 -25.24 -15.84
CA PHE A 58 21.72 -26.30 -14.85
C PHE A 58 21.90 -27.64 -15.57
N LYS A 59 23.03 -28.30 -15.29
CA LYS A 59 23.31 -29.67 -15.77
C LYS A 59 23.79 -30.48 -14.58
N ALA A 60 22.94 -31.41 -14.12
CA ALA A 60 23.24 -32.25 -12.96
C ALA A 60 24.65 -32.85 -13.08
N GLY A 61 25.55 -32.49 -12.16
CA GLY A 61 26.92 -32.99 -12.08
C GLY A 61 28.02 -32.21 -12.83
N LYS A 62 27.74 -31.09 -13.52
CA LYS A 62 28.80 -30.26 -14.17
C LYS A 62 28.78 -28.78 -13.82
N THR A 63 27.72 -28.27 -13.20
CA THR A 63 27.66 -26.87 -12.75
C THR A 63 28.54 -26.67 -11.51
N LYS A 64 29.40 -25.66 -11.52
CA LYS A 64 30.14 -25.23 -10.33
C LYS A 64 29.14 -24.74 -9.28
N LEU A 65 29.43 -24.98 -8.01
CA LEU A 65 28.58 -24.56 -6.89
C LEU A 65 28.27 -23.05 -6.93
N GLY A 66 29.25 -22.23 -7.36
CA GLY A 66 29.09 -20.79 -7.51
C GLY A 66 28.04 -20.39 -8.56
N ASP A 67 28.02 -21.04 -9.72
CA ASP A 67 27.06 -20.74 -10.80
C ASP A 67 25.63 -21.18 -10.43
N ALA A 68 25.52 -22.26 -9.63
CA ALA A 68 24.24 -22.72 -9.11
C ALA A 68 23.64 -21.72 -8.09
N ILE A 69 24.50 -21.16 -7.23
CA ILE A 69 24.11 -20.16 -6.23
C ILE A 69 23.70 -18.85 -6.92
N ASP A 70 24.45 -18.38 -7.92
CA ASP A 70 24.13 -17.15 -8.65
C ASP A 70 22.77 -17.24 -9.37
N GLY A 71 22.49 -18.39 -10.01
CA GLY A 71 21.20 -18.66 -10.64
C GLY A 71 20.04 -18.67 -9.64
N ALA A 72 20.24 -19.28 -8.46
CA ALA A 72 19.25 -19.28 -7.39
C ALA A 72 18.99 -17.86 -6.85
N ILE A 73 20.04 -17.08 -6.62
CA ILE A 73 19.93 -15.68 -6.19
C ILE A 73 19.10 -14.89 -7.21
N LYS A 74 19.38 -15.04 -8.50
CA LYS A 74 18.64 -14.34 -9.56
C LYS A 74 17.15 -14.67 -9.57
N ILE A 75 16.79 -15.94 -9.39
CA ILE A 75 15.38 -16.37 -9.32
C ILE A 75 14.69 -15.77 -8.09
N VAL A 76 15.37 -15.78 -6.94
CA VAL A 76 14.87 -15.17 -5.71
C VAL A 76 14.72 -13.65 -5.86
N THR A 77 15.68 -12.97 -6.50
CA THR A 77 15.57 -11.54 -6.79
C THR A 77 14.32 -11.22 -7.60
N VAL A 78 14.00 -12.01 -8.65
CA VAL A 78 12.77 -11.81 -9.43
C VAL A 78 11.53 -11.96 -8.53
N ALA A 79 11.47 -12.99 -7.70
CA ALA A 79 10.34 -13.17 -6.79
C ALA A 79 10.18 -12.00 -5.81
N VAL A 80 11.27 -11.52 -5.22
CA VAL A 80 11.28 -10.35 -4.32
C VAL A 80 10.81 -9.09 -5.05
N THR A 81 11.26 -8.87 -6.30
CA THR A 81 10.81 -7.71 -7.09
C THR A 81 9.30 -7.72 -7.35
N ILE A 82 8.70 -8.89 -7.58
CA ILE A 82 7.24 -9.00 -7.75
C ILE A 82 6.51 -8.59 -6.47
N VAL A 83 7.00 -9.03 -5.30
CA VAL A 83 6.39 -8.68 -4.00
C VAL A 83 6.47 -7.18 -3.74
N VAL A 84 7.64 -6.55 -3.95
CA VAL A 84 7.83 -5.11 -3.72
C VAL A 84 6.94 -4.28 -4.66
N VAL A 85 6.78 -4.69 -5.92
CA VAL A 85 5.90 -4.01 -6.88
C VAL A 85 4.42 -4.18 -6.52
N ALA A 86 4.04 -5.29 -5.88
CA ALA A 86 2.66 -5.57 -5.53
C ALA A 86 2.18 -4.85 -4.27
N VAL A 87 3.06 -4.49 -3.33
CA VAL A 87 2.69 -3.75 -2.12
C VAL A 87 2.52 -2.26 -2.47
N PRO A 88 1.31 -1.69 -2.34
CA PRO A 88 1.06 -0.31 -2.73
C PRO A 88 1.48 0.68 -1.64
N GLU A 89 2.79 0.82 -1.41
CA GLU A 89 3.35 1.74 -0.39
C GLU A 89 3.02 3.22 -0.65
N GLY A 90 2.71 3.57 -1.90
CA GLY A 90 2.28 4.92 -2.29
C GLY A 90 0.83 5.27 -1.92
N LEU A 91 0.00 4.27 -1.62
CA LEU A 91 -1.42 4.47 -1.32
C LEU A 91 -1.66 5.31 -0.04
N PRO A 92 -1.04 5.01 1.12
CA PRO A 92 -1.18 5.85 2.31
C PRO A 92 -0.59 7.27 2.14
N LEU A 93 0.49 7.40 1.37
CA LEU A 93 1.10 8.69 1.06
C LEU A 93 0.18 9.57 0.21
N ALA A 94 -0.47 9.01 -0.79
CA ALA A 94 -1.40 9.75 -1.64
C ALA A 94 -2.61 10.27 -0.85
N VAL A 95 -3.16 9.46 0.06
CA VAL A 95 -4.31 9.86 0.89
C VAL A 95 -3.96 10.97 1.86
N THR A 96 -2.83 10.86 2.57
CA THR A 96 -2.39 11.89 3.52
C THR A 96 -2.10 13.22 2.82
N LEU A 97 -1.46 13.20 1.65
CA LEU A 97 -1.23 14.39 0.83
C LEU A 97 -2.54 15.05 0.38
N THR A 98 -3.51 14.23 -0.07
CA THR A 98 -4.80 14.74 -0.52
C THR A 98 -5.58 15.38 0.63
N LEU A 99 -5.59 14.76 1.82
CA LEU A 99 -6.23 15.32 3.00
C LEU A 99 -5.54 16.62 3.47
N ALA A 100 -4.20 16.65 3.45
CA ALA A 100 -3.44 17.85 3.77
C ALA A 100 -3.77 19.01 2.82
N TYR A 101 -3.88 18.72 1.51
CA TYR A 101 -4.30 19.70 0.52
C TYR A 101 -5.73 20.20 0.77
N SER A 102 -6.67 19.30 1.08
CA SER A 102 -8.05 19.64 1.39
C SER A 102 -8.18 20.52 2.66
N MET A 103 -7.43 20.22 3.73
CA MET A 103 -7.35 21.10 4.90
C MET A 103 -6.79 22.49 4.54
N ARG A 104 -5.74 22.50 3.69
CA ARG A 104 -5.24 23.64 2.91
C ARG A 104 -6.37 24.59 2.50
N LYS A 105 -7.24 24.04 1.67
CA LYS A 105 -8.34 24.73 1.01
C LYS A 105 -9.45 25.13 1.99
N MET A 106 -9.88 24.24 2.88
CA MET A 106 -10.93 24.51 3.87
C MET A 106 -10.57 25.67 4.80
N MET A 107 -9.29 25.81 5.16
CA MET A 107 -8.82 26.93 5.98
C MET A 107 -9.00 28.28 5.26
N ALA A 108 -8.79 28.33 3.94
CA ALA A 108 -9.05 29.54 3.15
C ALA A 108 -10.54 29.90 3.12
N ASP A 109 -11.41 28.88 3.18
CA ASP A 109 -12.88 29.02 3.25
C ASP A 109 -13.41 29.26 4.68
N LYS A 110 -12.54 29.72 5.60
CA LYS A 110 -12.84 29.99 7.03
C LYS A 110 -13.27 28.76 7.85
N ALA A 111 -12.99 27.54 7.37
CA ALA A 111 -13.21 26.29 8.09
C ALA A 111 -11.88 25.71 8.57
N LEU A 112 -11.54 25.90 9.85
CA LEU A 112 -10.31 25.36 10.44
C LEU A 112 -10.53 23.91 10.91
N VAL A 113 -10.03 22.96 10.13
CA VAL A 113 -10.07 21.54 10.51
C VAL A 113 -8.88 21.20 11.41
N ARG A 114 -9.17 20.72 12.62
CA ARG A 114 -8.15 20.39 13.64
C ARG A 114 -7.63 18.95 13.54
N ARG A 115 -8.36 18.07 12.85
CA ARG A 115 -8.03 16.64 12.71
C ARG A 115 -8.24 16.20 11.26
N LEU A 116 -7.22 15.56 10.67
CA LEU A 116 -7.29 14.99 9.31
C LEU A 116 -8.46 14.03 9.14
N SER A 117 -8.72 13.20 10.16
CA SER A 117 -9.84 12.24 10.17
C SER A 117 -11.21 12.91 10.06
N ALA A 118 -11.37 14.12 10.60
CA ALA A 118 -12.63 14.84 10.55
C ALA A 118 -12.99 15.32 9.14
N CYS A 119 -12.00 15.66 8.30
CA CYS A 119 -12.24 16.01 6.89
C CYS A 119 -12.93 14.88 6.14
N GLU A 120 -12.55 13.64 6.44
CA GLU A 120 -13.07 12.48 5.76
C GLU A 120 -14.47 12.10 6.28
N THR A 121 -14.63 12.01 7.61
CA THR A 121 -15.91 11.65 8.23
C THR A 121 -17.01 12.67 7.93
N MET A 122 -16.67 13.96 7.82
CA MET A 122 -17.64 15.01 7.45
C MET A 122 -18.25 14.76 6.07
N GLY A 123 -17.53 14.13 5.13
CA GLY A 123 -18.06 13.78 3.81
C GLY A 123 -19.17 12.71 3.85
N SER A 124 -19.29 11.98 4.95
CA SER A 124 -20.34 10.96 5.18
C SER A 124 -21.39 11.41 6.20
N ALA A 125 -21.39 12.68 6.61
CA ALA A 125 -22.37 13.18 7.58
C ALA A 125 -23.78 13.18 6.97
N THR A 126 -24.72 12.50 7.63
CA THR A 126 -26.13 12.44 7.21
C THR A 126 -27.02 13.40 7.98
N THR A 127 -26.59 13.84 9.16
CA THR A 127 -27.34 14.74 10.05
C THR A 127 -26.40 15.82 10.58
N ILE A 128 -26.83 17.08 10.49
CA ILE A 128 -26.12 18.22 11.06
C ILE A 128 -26.97 18.77 12.19
N CYS A 129 -26.53 18.54 13.43
CA CYS A 129 -27.11 19.17 14.61
C CYS A 129 -26.45 20.53 14.80
N SER A 130 -27.14 21.60 14.45
CA SER A 130 -26.68 22.97 14.66
C SER A 130 -27.38 23.58 15.86
N ASP A 131 -26.63 24.36 16.66
CA ASP A 131 -27.24 25.26 17.62
C ASP A 131 -27.94 26.42 16.90
N LYS A 132 -28.95 27.03 17.53
CA LYS A 132 -29.69 28.16 16.98
C LYS A 132 -28.94 29.46 17.20
N THR A 133 -28.66 29.78 18.46
CA THR A 133 -28.18 31.11 18.86
C THR A 133 -26.71 31.28 18.50
N GLY A 134 -26.38 32.31 17.72
CA GLY A 134 -24.99 32.59 17.32
C GLY A 134 -24.41 31.67 16.25
N THR A 135 -25.16 30.66 15.79
CA THR A 135 -24.79 29.81 14.65
C THR A 135 -25.75 30.01 13.48
N LEU A 136 -27.07 29.83 13.69
CA LEU A 136 -28.09 30.11 12.67
C LEU A 136 -28.60 31.57 12.75
N THR A 137 -28.61 32.13 13.95
CA THR A 137 -28.97 33.55 14.18
C THR A 137 -27.72 34.39 14.34
N LEU A 138 -27.80 35.66 13.92
CA LEU A 138 -26.68 36.62 13.99
C LEU A 138 -26.31 37.05 15.42
N ASN A 139 -27.06 36.59 16.43
CA ASN A 139 -26.92 36.93 17.86
C ASN A 139 -26.66 38.43 18.07
N GLN A 140 -27.51 39.22 17.43
CA GLN A 140 -27.63 40.67 17.57
C GLN A 140 -28.90 40.99 18.35
#